data_AF-A0A0K8R4M5-F1
#
_entry.id   AF-A0A0K8R4M5-F1
#
_cell.length_a   1.000
_cell.length_b   1.000
_cell.length_c   1.000
_cell.angle_alpha   90.00
_cell.angle_beta   90.00
_cell.angle_gamma   90.00
#
_symmetry.space_group_name_H-M   'P 1'
#
loop_
_entity.id
_entity.type
_entity.pdbx_description
1 polymer ?
#
loop_
_entity_poly.entity_id
_entity_poly.type
_entity_poly.pdbx_seq_one_letter_code
_entity_poly.pdbx_strand_id
1 'polypeptide(L)'
;MAISMTNRFHNIFVPFSLIFALAVMEQVSAAECSISQHKFNHGNITVNTVCEKKCNRQTSRADEGALCIRKYQGIDYVFKILTGTCSNGKCQDTNEGEIYKRELEEPLLDNYNPEERKPWPFECRFTNIQDKTGKVFLSTECAMNCSNRKVKPRGNGTPCVFSNTSIDEYTARIIIGVCDNGQCLEGKKHEIEVEKELVYS
;
A
#
# COMPACT_ATOMS: atom_id res chain seq x y z
N MET A 1 25.02 -12.84 56.25
CA MET A 1 25.05 -11.89 55.13
C MET A 1 24.86 -12.69 53.85
N ALA A 2 23.68 -12.58 53.24
CA ALA A 2 23.38 -13.17 51.94
C ALA A 2 22.63 -12.08 51.15
N ILE A 3 23.20 -11.74 50.00
CA ILE A 3 22.80 -10.59 49.19
C ILE A 3 21.48 -10.94 48.49
N SER A 4 20.50 -10.05 48.67
CA SER A 4 19.17 -10.10 48.08
C SER A 4 19.23 -10.09 46.55
N MET A 5 18.42 -10.96 45.93
CA MET A 5 18.25 -11.04 44.48
C MET A 5 17.50 -9.81 43.94
N THR A 6 18.00 -9.23 42.85
CA THR A 6 17.17 -8.41 41.95
C THR A 6 17.66 -8.63 40.53
N ASN A 7 17.25 -9.75 39.94
CA ASN A 7 17.42 -9.98 38.51
C ASN A 7 16.41 -9.09 37.76
N ARG A 8 16.92 -7.97 37.24
CA ARG A 8 16.24 -7.11 36.26
C ARG A 8 16.28 -7.79 34.89
N PHE A 9 15.45 -8.82 34.68
CA PHE A 9 15.08 -9.21 33.32
C PHE A 9 13.84 -8.41 32.94
N HIS A 10 14.07 -7.30 32.23
CA HIS A 10 13.00 -6.67 31.48
C HIS A 10 12.53 -7.63 30.40
N ASN A 11 11.22 -7.90 30.42
CA ASN A 11 10.47 -8.63 29.43
C ASN A 11 10.80 -8.14 28.01
N ILE A 12 11.68 -8.87 27.32
CA ILE A 12 11.75 -8.84 25.86
C ILE A 12 10.98 -10.07 25.40
N PHE A 13 9.65 -9.95 25.44
CA PHE A 13 8.76 -10.84 24.69
C PHE A 13 8.70 -10.27 23.27
N VAL A 14 9.64 -10.67 22.42
CA VAL A 14 9.53 -10.44 20.98
C VAL A 14 8.43 -11.39 20.49
N PRO A 15 7.29 -10.90 19.98
CA PRO A 15 6.29 -11.79 19.42
C PRO A 15 6.87 -12.47 18.18
N PHE A 16 6.86 -13.80 18.21
CA PHE A 16 7.33 -14.71 17.15
C PHE A 16 6.60 -14.54 15.80
N SER A 17 5.59 -13.68 15.72
CA SER A 17 4.80 -13.35 14.52
C SER A 17 5.43 -12.30 13.60
N LEU A 18 6.43 -11.53 14.08
CA LEU A 18 7.25 -10.70 13.19
C LEU A 18 8.19 -11.54 12.31
N ILE A 19 8.33 -12.84 12.58
CA ILE A 19 9.16 -13.77 11.80
C ILE A 19 8.35 -14.47 10.70
N PHE A 20 7.02 -14.56 10.82
CA PHE A 20 6.21 -15.28 9.82
C PHE A 20 5.51 -14.38 8.77
N ALA A 21 5.35 -13.07 9.01
CA ALA A 21 5.15 -12.12 7.91
C ALA A 21 6.42 -11.92 7.04
N LEU A 22 7.58 -12.41 7.52
CA LEU A 22 8.81 -12.53 6.75
C LEU A 22 8.91 -13.88 5.99
N ALA A 23 7.99 -14.83 6.17
CA ALA A 23 8.13 -16.18 5.63
C ALA A 23 7.67 -16.36 4.16
N VAL A 24 7.17 -15.30 3.51
CA VAL A 24 7.15 -15.19 2.02
C VAL A 24 8.37 -14.39 1.49
N MET A 25 9.27 -13.97 2.39
CA MET A 25 10.57 -13.36 2.10
C MET A 25 11.76 -14.24 2.51
N GLU A 26 11.58 -15.56 2.60
CA GLU A 26 12.66 -16.51 2.91
C GLU A 26 12.79 -17.60 1.83
N GLN A 27 13.02 -17.21 0.58
CA GLN A 27 13.84 -17.99 -0.36
C GLN A 27 14.53 -17.09 -1.41
N VAL A 28 15.22 -16.02 -1.00
CA VAL A 28 16.31 -15.46 -1.83
C VAL A 28 17.43 -15.02 -0.92
N SER A 29 18.54 -15.77 -1.02
CA SER A 29 19.87 -15.57 -0.44
C SER A 29 20.18 -14.27 0.31
N ALA A 30 20.85 -14.41 1.46
CA ALA A 30 21.64 -13.39 2.13
C ALA A 30 22.87 -12.89 1.32
N ALA A 31 22.77 -12.80 -0.02
CA ALA A 31 23.87 -12.45 -0.92
C ALA A 31 23.58 -11.23 -1.84
N GLU A 32 22.34 -10.78 -2.00
CA GLU A 32 22.05 -9.62 -2.84
C GLU A 32 21.73 -8.38 -2.01
N CYS A 33 22.54 -7.33 -2.18
CA CYS A 33 22.18 -5.99 -1.78
C CYS A 33 21.06 -5.49 -2.73
N SER A 34 19.85 -6.01 -2.64
CA SER A 34 18.72 -5.59 -3.47
C SER A 34 17.73 -4.75 -2.66
N ILE A 35 17.10 -3.80 -3.34
CA ILE A 35 16.00 -3.00 -2.80
C ILE A 35 14.73 -3.86 -2.89
N SER A 36 14.04 -4.03 -1.75
CA SER A 36 12.76 -4.74 -1.72
C SER A 36 11.69 -3.92 -2.44
N GLN A 37 10.75 -4.59 -3.08
CA GLN A 37 9.75 -3.95 -3.94
C GLN A 37 8.36 -4.54 -3.70
N HIS A 38 7.35 -3.69 -3.73
CA HIS A 38 5.95 -4.08 -3.82
C HIS A 38 5.49 -4.00 -5.27
N LYS A 39 4.85 -5.06 -5.75
CA LYS A 39 4.41 -5.20 -7.14
C LYS A 39 2.91 -5.12 -7.22
N PHE A 40 2.36 -4.14 -7.93
CA PHE A 40 0.92 -3.98 -8.17
C PHE A 40 0.57 -4.25 -9.62
N ASN A 41 -0.72 -4.48 -9.90
CA ASN A 41 -1.25 -4.71 -11.23
C ASN A 41 -0.43 -5.75 -12.02
N HIS A 42 -0.41 -6.99 -11.55
CA HIS A 42 0.36 -8.08 -12.15
C HIS A 42 1.87 -7.80 -12.33
N GLY A 43 2.43 -6.90 -11.53
CA GLY A 43 3.85 -6.52 -11.60
C GLY A 43 4.17 -5.37 -12.55
N ASN A 44 3.17 -4.83 -13.26
CA ASN A 44 3.35 -3.66 -14.13
C ASN A 44 3.70 -2.39 -13.36
N ILE A 45 3.32 -2.33 -12.08
CA ILE A 45 3.64 -1.22 -11.19
C ILE A 45 4.55 -1.76 -10.10
N THR A 46 5.72 -1.14 -9.94
CA THR A 46 6.69 -1.53 -8.92
C THR A 46 7.01 -0.34 -8.04
N VAL A 47 6.85 -0.52 -6.72
CA VAL A 47 7.09 0.50 -5.71
C VAL A 47 8.22 0.04 -4.80
N ASN A 48 9.33 0.78 -4.81
CA ASN A 48 10.50 0.46 -4.00
C ASN A 48 10.25 0.77 -2.51
N THR A 49 10.70 -0.08 -1.59
CA THR A 49 10.59 0.21 -0.15
C THR A 49 11.47 1.39 0.27
N VAL A 50 12.62 1.54 -0.39
CA VAL A 50 13.57 2.64 -0.22
C VAL A 50 14.19 3.00 -1.57
N CYS A 51 14.71 4.23 -1.69
CA CYS A 51 15.43 4.64 -2.91
C CYS A 51 16.93 4.33 -2.87
N GLU A 52 17.49 4.13 -1.69
CA GLU A 52 18.88 3.75 -1.49
C GLU A 52 18.98 2.81 -0.29
N LYS A 53 19.66 1.68 -0.48
CA LYS A 53 19.98 0.70 0.56
C LYS A 53 21.49 0.56 0.65
N LYS A 54 22.04 0.92 1.80
CA LYS A 54 23.46 0.72 2.10
C LYS A 54 23.64 -0.66 2.72
N CYS A 55 24.48 -1.46 2.08
CA CYS A 55 24.96 -2.74 2.59
C CYS A 55 26.46 -2.62 2.87
N ASN A 56 27.05 -3.59 3.58
CA ASN A 56 28.43 -3.50 4.05
C ASN A 56 29.46 -3.04 3.01
N ARG A 57 29.41 -3.57 1.77
CA ARG A 57 30.36 -3.24 0.68
C ARG A 57 29.70 -2.74 -0.60
N GLN A 58 28.39 -2.55 -0.59
CA GLN A 58 27.61 -2.21 -1.77
C GLN A 58 26.51 -1.24 -1.39
N THR A 59 26.22 -0.29 -2.27
CA THR A 59 25.02 0.54 -2.18
C THR A 59 24.17 0.25 -3.40
N SER A 60 22.92 -0.05 -3.15
CA SER A 60 21.93 -0.22 -4.22
C SER A 60 21.01 0.97 -4.22
N ARG A 61 20.83 1.55 -5.40
CA ARG A 61 20.04 2.76 -5.61
C ARG A 61 19.01 2.47 -6.69
N ALA A 62 17.77 2.84 -6.42
CA ALA A 62 16.71 2.80 -7.41
C ALA A 62 16.90 3.93 -8.43
N ASP A 63 16.40 3.73 -9.64
CA ASP A 63 16.51 4.74 -10.70
C ASP A 63 15.88 6.08 -10.29
N GLU A 64 16.44 7.18 -10.77
CA GLU A 64 15.85 8.51 -10.59
C GLU A 64 14.43 8.53 -11.20
N GLY A 65 13.47 9.05 -10.45
CA GLY A 65 12.05 9.06 -10.82
C GLY A 65 11.30 7.76 -10.51
N ALA A 66 11.95 6.68 -10.08
CA ALA A 66 11.27 5.44 -9.71
C ALA A 66 10.30 5.65 -8.53
N LEU A 67 9.18 4.91 -8.53
CA LEU A 67 8.22 4.97 -7.43
C LEU A 67 8.82 4.39 -6.14
N CYS A 68 8.50 5.02 -5.02
CA CYS A 68 8.95 4.61 -3.69
C CYS A 68 7.89 4.79 -2.61
N ILE A 69 8.02 4.05 -1.52
CA ILE A 69 7.16 4.20 -0.35
C ILE A 69 7.55 5.47 0.39
N ARG A 70 6.63 6.44 0.42
CA ARG A 70 6.79 7.70 1.14
C ARG A 70 6.20 7.63 2.55
N LYS A 71 5.02 7.02 2.64
CA LYS A 71 4.29 6.68 3.87
C LYS A 71 3.57 5.36 3.63
N TYR A 72 3.31 4.63 4.68
CA TYR A 72 2.44 3.46 4.63
C TYR A 72 1.62 3.38 5.91
N GLN A 73 0.51 2.66 5.83
CA GLN A 73 -0.37 2.39 6.96
C GLN A 73 -0.95 0.99 6.78
N GLY A 74 -1.11 0.27 7.89
CA GLY A 74 -1.85 -0.97 7.95
C GLY A 74 -3.12 -0.79 8.79
N ILE A 75 -4.25 -1.31 8.31
CA ILE A 75 -5.49 -1.40 9.08
C ILE A 75 -6.09 -2.77 8.79
N ASP A 76 -6.19 -3.63 9.81
CA ASP A 76 -6.68 -4.99 9.69
C ASP A 76 -6.04 -5.71 8.49
N TYR A 77 -6.84 -6.13 7.51
CA TYR A 77 -6.39 -6.84 6.31
C TYR A 77 -5.93 -5.90 5.18
N VAL A 78 -5.76 -4.60 5.40
CA VAL A 78 -5.46 -3.65 4.32
C VAL A 78 -4.16 -2.91 4.58
N PHE A 79 -3.27 -2.96 3.58
CA PHE A 79 -2.05 -2.16 3.52
C PHE A 79 -2.21 -1.02 2.53
N LYS A 80 -1.99 0.21 2.99
CA LYS A 80 -2.08 1.46 2.22
C LYS A 80 -0.70 2.08 2.07
N ILE A 81 -0.31 2.41 0.85
CA ILE A 81 0.97 3.03 0.51
C ILE A 81 0.72 4.38 -0.13
N LEU A 82 1.43 5.38 0.38
CA LEU A 82 1.61 6.66 -0.28
C LEU A 82 2.88 6.60 -1.09
N THR A 83 2.80 6.85 -2.38
CA THR A 83 4.01 6.89 -3.20
C THR A 83 4.63 8.27 -3.28
N GLY A 84 5.96 8.24 -3.37
CA GLY A 84 6.82 9.33 -3.78
C GLY A 84 7.60 8.94 -5.03
N THR A 85 8.57 9.77 -5.41
CA THR A 85 9.54 9.48 -6.46
C THR A 85 10.96 9.53 -5.92
N CYS A 86 11.81 8.60 -6.35
CA CYS A 86 13.20 8.58 -5.96
C CYS A 86 13.96 9.76 -6.57
N SER A 87 14.65 10.53 -5.72
CA SER A 87 15.66 11.46 -6.17
C SER A 87 16.82 11.57 -5.18
N ASN A 88 18.04 11.47 -5.72
CA ASN A 88 19.29 11.47 -4.95
C ASN A 88 19.28 10.44 -3.82
N GLY A 89 18.77 9.23 -4.10
CA GLY A 89 18.69 8.14 -3.13
C GLY A 89 17.64 8.33 -2.03
N LYS A 90 16.78 9.35 -2.11
CA LYS A 90 15.69 9.60 -1.15
C LYS A 90 14.33 9.56 -1.83
N CYS A 91 13.32 9.11 -1.09
CA CYS A 91 11.93 9.15 -1.56
C CYS A 91 11.35 10.54 -1.31
N GLN A 92 11.12 11.30 -2.38
CA GLN A 92 10.60 12.66 -2.33
C GLN A 92 9.08 12.67 -2.53
N ASP A 93 8.41 13.65 -1.92
CA ASP A 93 7.00 13.92 -2.18
C ASP A 93 6.80 14.34 -3.64
N THR A 94 5.73 13.84 -4.27
CA THR A 94 5.33 14.23 -5.62
C THR A 94 3.85 14.61 -5.66
N ASN A 95 3.51 15.65 -6.43
CA ASN A 95 2.12 16.03 -6.66
C ASN A 95 1.39 15.06 -7.59
N GLU A 96 2.13 14.17 -8.26
CA GLU A 96 1.60 13.20 -9.23
C GLU A 96 1.59 11.76 -8.69
N GLY A 97 2.04 11.56 -7.44
CA GLY A 97 2.05 10.25 -6.82
C GLY A 97 0.66 9.62 -6.71
N GLU A 98 0.64 8.32 -6.43
CA GLU A 98 -0.58 7.54 -6.24
C GLU A 98 -0.66 6.96 -4.84
N ILE A 99 -1.88 6.64 -4.44
CA ILE A 99 -2.16 5.82 -3.26
C ILE A 99 -2.46 4.40 -3.76
N TYR A 100 -1.79 3.40 -3.19
CA TYR A 100 -2.10 2.00 -3.44
C TYR A 100 -2.59 1.35 -2.16
N LYS A 101 -3.77 0.75 -2.21
CA LYS A 101 -4.28 -0.13 -1.16
C LYS A 101 -4.24 -1.57 -1.65
N ARG A 102 -3.96 -2.50 -0.74
CA ARG A 102 -3.98 -3.93 -1.01
C ARG A 102 -4.56 -4.68 0.17
N GLU A 103 -5.34 -5.70 -0.13
CA GLU A 103 -5.69 -6.73 0.84
C GLU A 103 -4.52 -7.67 1.15
N LEU A 104 -4.40 -8.04 2.41
CA LEU A 104 -3.40 -8.96 2.93
C LEU A 104 -4.04 -10.31 3.21
N GLU A 105 -3.24 -11.37 3.16
CA GLU A 105 -3.68 -12.71 3.53
C GLU A 105 -3.91 -12.85 5.03
N GLU A 106 -3.14 -12.10 5.83
CA GLU A 106 -3.23 -12.07 7.29
C GLU A 106 -3.43 -10.62 7.77
N PRO A 107 -4.19 -10.42 8.86
CA PRO A 107 -4.41 -9.09 9.39
C PRO A 107 -3.13 -8.56 10.02
N LEU A 108 -2.90 -7.26 9.86
CA LEU A 108 -1.91 -6.54 10.64
C LEU A 108 -2.45 -6.38 12.05
N LEU A 109 -1.77 -7.00 13.02
CA LEU A 109 -2.09 -6.83 14.44
C LEU A 109 -2.10 -5.34 14.77
N ASP A 110 -3.27 -4.84 15.19
CA ASP A 110 -3.56 -3.43 15.40
C ASP A 110 -2.64 -2.84 16.49
N ASN A 111 -1.58 -2.17 16.06
CA ASN A 111 -0.84 -1.25 16.92
C ASN A 111 -1.55 0.11 16.84
N TYR A 112 -2.74 0.20 17.43
CA TYR A 112 -3.65 1.34 17.34
C TYR A 112 -2.94 2.68 17.65
N ASN A 113 -2.55 3.41 16.61
CA ASN A 113 -1.99 4.75 16.70
C ASN A 113 -2.93 5.74 15.99
N PRO A 114 -3.73 6.53 16.73
CA PRO A 114 -4.67 7.50 16.16
C PRO A 114 -4.04 8.50 15.19
N GLU A 115 -2.75 8.83 15.38
CA GLU A 115 -2.01 9.75 14.51
C GLU A 115 -1.79 9.18 13.10
N GLU A 116 -1.75 7.85 12.96
CA GLU A 116 -1.57 7.17 11.67
C GLU A 116 -2.83 7.18 10.81
N ARG A 117 -4.01 7.44 11.41
CA ARG A 117 -5.30 7.56 10.69
C ARG A 117 -5.54 8.95 10.10
N LYS A 118 -4.66 9.92 10.32
CA LYS A 118 -4.81 11.26 9.73
C LYS A 118 -4.75 11.17 8.21
N PRO A 119 -5.78 11.68 7.48
CA PRO A 119 -5.76 11.72 6.02
C PRO A 119 -4.47 12.34 5.50
N TRP A 120 -3.91 11.75 4.44
CA TRP A 120 -2.67 12.25 3.88
C TRP A 120 -2.91 13.59 3.17
N PRO A 121 -2.04 14.60 3.38
CA PRO A 121 -2.30 16.00 3.00
C PRO A 121 -2.25 16.29 1.49
N PHE A 122 -2.06 15.28 0.64
CA PHE A 122 -1.90 15.48 -0.80
C PHE A 122 -3.19 15.09 -1.54
N GLU A 123 -3.97 16.11 -1.92
CA GLU A 123 -5.34 15.98 -2.43
C GLU A 123 -5.44 15.58 -3.92
N CYS A 124 -4.33 15.49 -4.66
CA CYS A 124 -4.31 15.22 -6.11
C CYS A 124 -3.72 13.84 -6.46
N ARG A 125 -3.98 12.84 -5.61
CA ARG A 125 -3.49 11.47 -5.77
C ARG A 125 -4.63 10.49 -5.88
N PHE A 126 -4.75 9.85 -7.02
CA PHE A 126 -5.73 8.80 -7.18
C PHE A 126 -5.42 7.63 -6.24
N THR A 127 -6.47 7.04 -5.71
CA THR A 127 -6.38 5.78 -4.95
C THR A 127 -6.64 4.63 -5.89
N ASN A 128 -5.76 3.64 -5.84
CA ASN A 128 -5.96 2.36 -6.49
C ASN A 128 -6.06 1.27 -5.42
N ILE A 129 -6.93 0.30 -5.65
CA ILE A 129 -7.12 -0.85 -4.78
C ILE A 129 -6.72 -2.11 -5.52
N GLN A 130 -6.15 -3.06 -4.77
CA GLN A 130 -5.82 -4.38 -5.27
C GLN A 130 -6.39 -5.44 -4.34
N ASP A 131 -7.03 -6.44 -4.92
CA ASP A 131 -7.50 -7.59 -4.16
C ASP A 131 -6.33 -8.48 -3.69
N LYS A 132 -6.61 -9.39 -2.75
CA LYS A 132 -5.62 -10.30 -2.17
C LYS A 132 -5.02 -11.24 -3.20
N THR A 133 -5.77 -11.60 -4.24
CA THR A 133 -5.26 -12.48 -5.31
C THR A 133 -4.38 -11.74 -6.31
N GLY A 134 -4.41 -10.41 -6.29
CA GLY A 134 -3.69 -9.53 -7.21
C GLY A 134 -4.18 -9.55 -8.65
N LYS A 135 -5.33 -10.18 -8.90
CA LYS A 135 -5.97 -10.26 -10.22
C LYS A 135 -6.77 -9.01 -10.55
N VAL A 136 -7.23 -8.30 -9.53
CA VAL A 136 -8.06 -7.11 -9.68
C VAL A 136 -7.30 -5.89 -9.18
N PHE A 137 -7.19 -4.90 -10.05
CA PHE A 137 -6.53 -3.63 -9.78
C PHE A 137 -7.40 -2.50 -10.32
N LEU A 138 -7.99 -1.71 -9.42
CA LEU A 138 -9.02 -0.72 -9.77
C LEU A 138 -8.62 0.65 -9.26
N SER A 139 -8.92 1.70 -10.02
CA SER A 139 -8.96 3.07 -9.51
C SER A 139 -10.27 3.28 -8.74
N THR A 140 -10.25 3.92 -7.58
CA THR A 140 -11.49 4.26 -6.85
C THR A 140 -12.26 5.38 -7.53
N GLU A 141 -11.57 6.19 -8.34
CA GLU A 141 -12.12 7.37 -9.01
C GLU A 141 -11.56 7.50 -10.43
N CYS A 142 -12.35 8.07 -11.34
CA CYS A 142 -11.94 8.34 -12.72
C CYS A 142 -11.60 9.81 -12.98
N ALA A 143 -11.88 10.71 -12.05
CA ALA A 143 -11.43 12.09 -12.08
C ALA A 143 -11.34 12.60 -10.66
N MET A 144 -10.39 13.48 -10.40
CA MET A 144 -10.25 14.10 -9.10
C MET A 144 -10.08 15.61 -9.20
N ASN A 145 -10.68 16.32 -8.25
CA ASN A 145 -10.54 17.77 -8.15
C ASN A 145 -9.39 18.11 -7.21
N CYS A 146 -8.32 18.64 -7.79
CA CYS A 146 -7.14 19.02 -7.03
C CYS A 146 -7.29 20.45 -6.50
N SER A 147 -6.64 20.79 -5.38
CA SER A 147 -6.80 22.08 -4.65
C SER A 147 -6.68 23.35 -5.51
N ASN A 148 -6.02 23.27 -6.67
CA ASN A 148 -5.92 24.33 -7.67
C ASN A 148 -7.13 24.43 -8.64
N ARG A 149 -8.27 23.81 -8.31
CA ARG A 149 -9.45 23.66 -9.18
C ARG A 149 -9.17 22.97 -10.52
N LYS A 150 -8.05 22.26 -10.61
CA LYS A 150 -7.71 21.45 -11.79
C LYS A 150 -8.32 20.08 -11.61
N VAL A 151 -9.18 19.70 -12.55
CA VAL A 151 -9.65 18.32 -12.65
C VAL A 151 -8.57 17.50 -13.33
N LYS A 152 -8.05 16.50 -12.64
CA LYS A 152 -7.14 15.50 -13.21
C LYS A 152 -7.99 14.30 -13.64
N PRO A 153 -8.17 14.04 -14.94
CA PRO A 153 -8.84 12.84 -15.40
C PRO A 153 -7.92 11.63 -15.28
N ARG A 154 -8.49 10.48 -14.96
CA ARG A 154 -7.85 9.18 -15.11
C ARG A 154 -7.92 8.76 -16.57
N GLY A 155 -6.91 8.03 -17.05
CA GLY A 155 -6.88 7.57 -18.43
C GLY A 155 -8.10 6.71 -18.79
N ASN A 156 -8.67 6.96 -19.97
CA ASN A 156 -9.79 6.17 -20.47
C ASN A 156 -9.40 4.69 -20.57
N GLY A 157 -10.35 3.79 -20.29
CA GLY A 157 -10.10 2.35 -20.23
C GLY A 157 -9.57 1.84 -18.90
N THR A 158 -9.23 2.71 -17.94
CA THR A 158 -8.77 2.26 -16.60
C THR A 158 -9.92 1.57 -15.86
N PRO A 159 -9.75 0.33 -15.36
CA PRO A 159 -10.73 -0.32 -14.50
C PRO A 159 -10.99 0.51 -13.24
N CYS A 160 -12.26 0.66 -12.86
CA CYS A 160 -12.64 1.49 -11.73
C CYS A 160 -13.72 0.86 -10.85
N VAL A 161 -13.87 1.37 -9.63
CA VAL A 161 -14.97 1.04 -8.73
C VAL A 161 -16.21 1.80 -9.21
N PHE A 162 -17.14 1.12 -9.88
CA PHE A 162 -18.39 1.73 -10.35
C PHE A 162 -19.35 1.96 -9.19
N SER A 163 -19.55 0.93 -8.37
CA SER A 163 -20.29 1.02 -7.12
C SER A 163 -19.74 0.01 -6.13
N ASN A 164 -19.99 0.27 -4.84
CA ASN A 164 -19.68 -0.66 -3.77
C ASN A 164 -20.83 -0.74 -2.77
N THR A 165 -20.97 -1.87 -2.08
CA THR A 165 -22.00 -2.06 -1.06
C THR A 165 -21.48 -2.98 0.03
N SER A 166 -21.62 -2.58 1.30
CA SER A 166 -21.32 -3.44 2.45
C SER A 166 -22.25 -4.65 2.44
N ILE A 167 -21.67 -5.85 2.48
CA ILE A 167 -22.43 -7.10 2.59
C ILE A 167 -22.64 -7.43 4.07
N ASP A 168 -21.58 -7.30 4.86
CA ASP A 168 -21.56 -7.56 6.30
C ASP A 168 -20.60 -6.59 7.03
N GLU A 169 -20.16 -6.96 8.24
CA GLU A 169 -19.24 -6.17 9.07
C GLU A 169 -17.85 -6.03 8.43
N TYR A 170 -17.37 -7.06 7.72
CA TYR A 170 -16.00 -7.19 7.22
C TYR A 170 -15.90 -7.12 5.69
N THR A 171 -16.99 -7.42 4.97
CA THR A 171 -16.96 -7.62 3.51
C THR A 171 -17.76 -6.56 2.76
N ALA A 172 -17.22 -6.12 1.62
CA ALA A 172 -17.89 -5.26 0.65
C ALA A 172 -17.91 -5.90 -0.74
N ARG A 173 -19.01 -5.70 -1.46
CA ARG A 173 -19.12 -6.02 -2.88
C ARG A 173 -18.72 -4.83 -3.71
N ILE A 174 -17.96 -5.03 -4.78
CA ILE A 174 -17.64 -4.03 -5.79
C ILE A 174 -18.23 -4.45 -7.14
N ILE A 175 -18.91 -3.52 -7.82
CA ILE A 175 -19.19 -3.61 -9.25
C ILE A 175 -18.07 -2.90 -10.00
N ILE A 176 -17.45 -3.61 -10.94
CA ILE A 176 -16.33 -3.08 -11.72
C ILE A 176 -16.84 -2.31 -12.92
N GLY A 177 -16.35 -1.08 -13.07
CA GLY A 177 -16.57 -0.22 -14.22
C GLY A 177 -15.30 0.05 -15.01
N VAL A 178 -15.43 0.95 -15.98
CA VAL A 178 -14.31 1.44 -16.79
C VAL A 178 -14.37 2.96 -16.87
N CYS A 179 -13.23 3.62 -16.72
CA CYS A 179 -13.14 5.07 -16.88
C CYS A 179 -13.34 5.50 -18.33
N ASP A 180 -14.24 6.46 -18.54
CA ASP A 180 -14.41 7.17 -19.81
C ASP A 180 -14.71 8.64 -19.54
N ASN A 181 -13.89 9.54 -20.11
CA ASN A 181 -14.01 10.99 -19.98
C ASN A 181 -14.15 11.47 -18.53
N GLY A 182 -13.41 10.84 -17.61
CA GLY A 182 -13.40 11.18 -16.20
C GLY A 182 -14.54 10.56 -15.36
N GLN A 183 -15.42 9.77 -15.97
CA GLN A 183 -16.51 9.07 -15.28
C GLN A 183 -16.24 7.57 -15.24
N CYS A 184 -16.63 6.90 -14.15
CA CYS A 184 -16.64 5.44 -14.10
C CYS A 184 -17.98 4.95 -14.66
N LEU A 185 -17.95 4.32 -15.83
CA LEU A 185 -19.14 3.75 -16.47
C LEU A 185 -19.25 2.27 -16.11
N GLU A 186 -20.48 1.76 -15.99
CA GLU A 186 -20.72 0.35 -15.73
C GLU A 186 -20.11 -0.50 -16.86
N GLY A 187 -19.24 -1.44 -16.48
CA GLY A 187 -18.62 -2.36 -17.43
C GLY A 187 -19.51 -3.56 -17.74
N LYS A 188 -18.91 -4.64 -18.25
CA LYS A 188 -19.56 -5.96 -18.18
C LYS A 188 -19.74 -6.31 -16.71
N LYS A 189 -20.94 -6.77 -16.31
CA LYS A 189 -21.25 -7.18 -14.93
C LYS A 189 -20.21 -8.18 -14.43
N HIS A 190 -19.23 -7.66 -13.70
CA HIS A 190 -18.20 -8.41 -13.03
C HIS A 190 -18.12 -7.83 -11.62
N GLU A 191 -18.46 -8.69 -10.66
CA GLU A 191 -18.54 -8.34 -9.25
C GLU A 191 -17.44 -9.09 -8.51
N ILE A 192 -16.86 -8.42 -7.52
CA ILE A 192 -15.90 -9.02 -6.61
C ILE A 192 -16.26 -8.68 -5.17
N GLU A 193 -15.85 -9.56 -4.26
CA GLU A 193 -15.97 -9.35 -2.82
C GLU A 193 -14.57 -9.08 -2.26
N VAL A 194 -14.48 -8.06 -1.43
CA VAL A 194 -13.24 -7.57 -0.82
C VAL A 194 -13.48 -7.21 0.64
N GLU A 195 -12.40 -7.10 1.40
CA GLU A 195 -12.35 -6.49 2.72
C GLU A 195 -12.91 -5.07 2.64
N LYS A 196 -13.84 -4.76 3.53
CA LYS A 196 -14.58 -3.50 3.58
C LYS A 196 -13.63 -2.31 3.73
N GLU A 197 -12.61 -2.45 4.55
CA GLU A 197 -11.57 -1.44 4.74
C GLU A 197 -10.81 -1.11 3.45
N LEU A 198 -10.82 -1.97 2.43
CA LEU A 198 -10.16 -1.68 1.16
C LEU A 198 -10.82 -0.46 0.48
N VAL A 199 -12.13 -0.33 0.64
CA VAL A 199 -12.96 0.65 -0.10
C VAL A 199 -13.40 1.82 0.78
N TYR A 200 -13.64 1.59 2.08
CA TYR A 200 -14.24 2.60 2.97
C TYR A 200 -13.22 3.39 3.84
N SER A 201 -11.91 3.09 3.78
CA SER A 201 -10.83 3.74 4.58
C SER A 201 -10.04 4.90 3.94
#